data_AF-A0A1G3U822-F1
#
_entry.id   AF-A0A1G3U822-F1
#
_cell.length_a   1.000
_cell.length_b   1.000
_cell.length_c   1.000
_cell.angle_alpha   90.00
_cell.angle_beta   90.00
_cell.angle_gamma   90.00
#
_symmetry.space_group_name_H-M   'P 1'
#
loop_
_entity.id
_entity.type
_entity.pdbx_description
1 polymer ?
#
loop_
_entity_poly.entity_id
_entity_poly.type
_entity_poly.pdbx_seq_one_letter_code
_entity_poly.pdbx_strand_id
1 'polypeptide(L)'
;MLFSNFLINAIDAIELDDNEDGIVEVVYERDDEFHKFYIYDSGVMIENKKELFEAFKSTKVKGNGLGLVLSRQIAEAHGGSVELLDEKRKGFEIKLAL
;
A
#
# COMPACT_ATOMS: atom_id res chain seq x y z
N MET A 1 -12.00 3.31 -1.73
CA MET A 1 -10.94 3.34 -2.76
C MET A 1 -9.55 3.24 -2.16
N LEU A 2 -9.17 4.08 -1.19
CA LEU A 2 -7.84 4.04 -0.56
C LEU A 2 -7.47 2.65 -0.01
N PHE A 3 -8.16 2.18 1.03
CA PHE A 3 -7.86 0.88 1.66
C PHE A 3 -8.02 -0.31 0.71
N SER A 4 -9.11 -0.32 -0.08
CA SER A 4 -9.35 -1.37 -1.07
C SER A 4 -8.20 -1.50 -2.07
N ASN A 5 -7.58 -0.39 -2.48
CA ASN A 5 -6.45 -0.41 -3.42
C ASN A 5 -5.21 -1.09 -2.79
N PHE A 6 -4.92 -0.80 -1.52
CA PHE A 6 -3.84 -1.46 -0.80
C PHE A 6 -4.09 -2.94 -0.57
N LEU A 7 -5.30 -3.32 -0.17
CA LEU A 7 -5.66 -4.72 0.05
C LEU A 7 -5.60 -5.53 -1.26
N ILE A 8 -6.07 -4.98 -2.38
CA ILE A 8 -5.95 -5.62 -3.70
C ILE A 8 -4.48 -5.71 -4.12
N ASN A 9 -3.67 -4.67 -3.88
CA ASN A 9 -2.23 -4.73 -4.18
C ASN A 9 -1.49 -5.79 -3.34
N ALA A 10 -1.89 -5.98 -2.09
CA ALA A 10 -1.35 -7.01 -1.22
C ALA A 10 -1.72 -8.42 -1.73
N ILE A 11 -3.00 -8.65 -2.04
CA ILE A 11 -3.49 -9.93 -2.59
C ILE A 11 -2.80 -10.25 -3.92
N ASP A 12 -2.76 -9.30 -4.86
CA ASP A 12 -2.11 -9.52 -6.16
C ASP A 12 -0.61 -9.84 -6.00
N ALA A 13 0.06 -9.30 -4.98
CA ALA A 13 1.47 -9.63 -4.73
C ALA A 13 1.66 -11.00 -4.08
N ILE A 14 0.70 -11.47 -3.30
CA ILE A 14 0.67 -12.82 -2.76
C ILE A 14 0.42 -13.83 -3.89
N GLU A 15 -0.52 -13.55 -4.80
CA GLU A 15 -0.82 -14.43 -5.94
C GLU A 15 0.33 -14.57 -6.95
N LEU A 16 1.30 -13.64 -6.92
CA LEU A 16 2.52 -13.70 -7.73
C LEU A 16 3.64 -14.51 -7.07
N ASP A 17 3.51 -14.84 -5.78
CA ASP A 17 4.43 -15.70 -5.07
C ASP A 17 4.04 -17.17 -5.29
N ASP A 18 5.01 -18.07 -5.31
CA ASP A 18 4.79 -19.52 -5.52
C ASP A 18 4.32 -20.24 -4.23
N ASN A 19 4.19 -19.50 -3.12
CA ASN A 19 3.71 -20.01 -1.83
C ASN A 19 2.20 -20.30 -1.86
N GLU A 20 1.78 -21.43 -1.29
CA GLU A 20 0.35 -21.82 -1.22
C GLU A 20 -0.48 -20.95 -0.25
N ASP A 21 0.18 -20.33 0.73
CA ASP A 21 -0.43 -19.48 1.74
C ASP A 21 0.09 -18.04 1.65
N GLY A 22 -0.78 -17.08 2.00
CA GLY A 22 -0.39 -15.69 2.14
C GLY A 22 -1.18 -14.95 3.21
N ILE A 23 -0.54 -13.95 3.81
CA ILE A 23 -1.10 -13.18 4.92
C ILE A 23 -1.10 -11.70 4.55
N VAL A 24 -2.24 -11.06 4.76
CA VAL A 24 -2.36 -9.60 4.79
C VAL A 24 -2.66 -9.19 6.23
N GLU A 25 -1.77 -8.42 6.84
CA GLU A 25 -1.93 -7.90 8.19
C GLU A 25 -2.29 -6.41 8.11
N VAL A 26 -3.35 -6.01 8.83
CA VAL A 26 -3.77 -4.62 8.95
C VAL A 26 -3.72 -4.22 10.41
N VAL A 27 -2.86 -3.26 10.73
CA VAL A 27 -2.74 -2.69 12.08
C VAL A 27 -3.28 -1.27 12.06
N TYR A 28 -3.99 -0.90 13.12
CA TYR A 28 -4.48 0.46 13.31
C TYR A 28 -3.91 1.02 14.60
N GLU A 29 -3.38 2.24 14.48
CA GLU A 29 -2.93 3.04 15.59
C GLU A 29 -3.48 4.46 15.48
N ARG A 30 -3.55 5.16 16.60
CA ARG A 30 -3.98 6.54 16.65
C ARG A 30 -3.14 7.29 17.67
N ASP A 31 -2.71 8.48 17.29
CA ASP A 31 -2.18 9.46 18.23
C ASP A 31 -3.08 10.70 18.27
N ASP A 32 -2.56 11.82 18.79
CA ASP A 32 -3.32 13.07 18.94
C ASP A 32 -3.53 13.81 17.62
N GLU A 33 -2.81 13.46 16.55
CA GLU A 33 -2.82 14.18 15.26
C GLU A 33 -3.38 13.32 14.11
N PHE A 34 -3.16 12.00 14.12
CA PHE A 34 -3.45 11.13 12.99
C PHE A 34 -4.11 9.80 13.37
N HIS A 35 -5.00 9.35 12.47
CA HIS A 35 -5.28 7.93 12.29
C HIS A 35 -4.17 7.29 11.44
N LYS A 36 -3.54 6.23 11.94
CA LYS A 36 -2.48 5.49 11.25
C LYS A 36 -2.92 4.07 10.95
N PHE A 37 -2.76 3.65 9.71
CA PHE A 37 -3.02 2.29 9.27
C PHE A 37 -1.75 1.73 8.67
N TYR A 38 -1.35 0.55 9.12
CA TYR A 38 -0.24 -0.20 8.56
C TYR A 38 -0.79 -1.43 7.85
N ILE A 39 -0.43 -1.59 6.58
CA ILE A 39 -0.85 -2.74 5.77
C ILE A 39 0.41 -3.48 5.36
N TYR A 40 0.58 -4.69 5.86
CA TYR A 40 1.69 -5.59 5.51
C TYR A 40 1.18 -6.77 4.70
N ASP A 41 2.02 -7.26 3.80
CA ASP A 41 1.74 -8.47 3.03
C ASP A 41 2.97 -9.40 2.98
N SER A 42 2.70 -10.70 2.88
CA SER A 42 3.71 -11.74 2.72
C SER A 42 4.04 -12.03 1.25
N GLY A 43 3.54 -11.24 0.30
CA GLY A 43 3.75 -11.46 -1.11
C GLY A 43 5.10 -10.97 -1.60
N VAL A 44 5.28 -10.98 -2.92
CA VAL A 44 6.55 -10.60 -3.56
C VAL A 44 6.98 -9.17 -3.17
N MET A 45 8.30 -9.02 -2.97
CA MET A 45 8.92 -7.75 -2.60
C MET A 45 8.85 -6.72 -3.74
N ILE A 46 8.86 -5.44 -3.37
CA ILE A 46 8.85 -4.34 -4.34
C ILE A 46 10.27 -4.08 -4.84
N GLU A 47 10.54 -4.38 -6.10
CA GLU A 47 11.87 -4.18 -6.70
C GLU A 47 12.18 -2.70 -6.96
N ASN A 48 11.21 -1.93 -7.48
CA ASN A 48 11.41 -0.53 -7.85
C ASN A 48 10.61 0.42 -6.95
N LYS A 49 11.13 0.66 -5.74
CA LYS A 49 10.51 1.57 -4.75
C LYS A 49 10.38 3.02 -5.25
N LYS A 50 11.27 3.47 -6.16
CA LYS A 50 11.29 4.86 -6.64
C LYS A 50 10.09 5.20 -7.54
N GLU A 51 9.64 4.23 -8.33
CA GLU A 51 8.55 4.41 -9.30
C GLU A 51 7.17 4.07 -8.73
N LEU A 52 7.11 3.64 -7.46
CA LEU A 52 5.90 3.08 -6.84
C LEU A 52 4.70 4.03 -6.81
N PHE A 53 4.96 5.33 -6.77
CA PHE A 53 3.94 6.40 -6.79
C PHE A 53 4.03 7.27 -8.05
N GLU A 54 4.58 6.74 -9.14
CA GLU A 54 4.54 7.37 -10.46
C GLU A 54 3.31 6.92 -11.24
N ALA A 55 2.65 7.85 -11.92
CA ALA A 55 1.47 7.54 -12.72
C ALA A 55 1.82 6.63 -13.90
N PHE A 56 0.93 5.68 -14.20
CA PHE A 56 1.06 4.72 -15.31
C PHE A 56 2.22 3.72 -15.18
N LYS A 57 2.95 3.73 -14.06
CA LYS A 57 3.91 2.69 -13.71
C LYS A 57 3.19 1.59 -12.94
N SER A 58 3.05 0.42 -13.58
CA SER A 58 2.38 -0.74 -13.02
C SER A 58 3.05 -2.01 -13.50
N THR A 59 3.21 -2.98 -12.61
CA THR A 59 3.61 -4.35 -12.95
C THR A 59 2.41 -5.26 -13.25
N LYS A 60 1.18 -4.79 -13.02
CA LYS A 60 -0.05 -5.56 -13.20
C LYS A 60 -0.51 -5.59 -14.67
N VAL A 61 -0.86 -6.79 -15.15
CA VAL A 61 -1.39 -7.01 -16.51
C VAL A 61 -2.76 -6.34 -16.73
N LYS A 62 -3.56 -6.13 -15.68
CA LYS A 62 -4.91 -5.51 -15.74
C LYS A 62 -5.07 -4.21 -14.91
N GLY A 63 -3.97 -3.53 -14.60
CA GLY A 63 -3.99 -2.25 -13.86
C GLY A 63 -3.44 -1.09 -14.69
N ASN A 64 -4.02 0.10 -14.57
CA ASN A 64 -3.55 1.30 -15.27
C ASN A 64 -2.41 2.05 -14.55
N GLY A 65 -1.93 1.55 -13.41
CA GLY A 65 -0.87 2.20 -12.61
C GLY A 65 -1.28 3.50 -11.92
N LEU A 66 -2.58 3.75 -11.74
CA LEU A 66 -3.06 4.96 -11.05
C LEU A 66 -3.44 4.72 -9.59
N GLY A 67 -3.58 3.46 -9.16
CA GLY A 67 -4.13 3.11 -7.85
C GLY A 67 -3.37 3.74 -6.67
N LEU A 68 -2.04 3.59 -6.63
CA LEU A 68 -1.20 4.14 -5.56
C LEU A 68 -1.10 5.66 -5.63
N VAL A 69 -1.08 6.25 -6.83
CA VAL A 69 -1.08 7.71 -7.02
C VAL A 69 -2.37 8.33 -6.48
N LEU A 70 -3.53 7.78 -6.88
CA LEU A 70 -4.82 8.24 -6.38
C LEU A 70 -4.96 8.02 -4.88
N SER A 71 -4.44 6.91 -4.37
CA SER A 71 -4.42 6.64 -2.93
C SER A 71 -3.64 7.69 -2.15
N ARG A 72 -2.45 8.07 -2.64
CA ARG A 72 -1.65 9.15 -2.05
C ARG A 72 -2.40 10.48 -2.08
N GLN A 73 -3.00 10.84 -3.21
CA GLN A 73 -3.81 12.06 -3.34
C GLN A 73 -5.02 12.07 -2.40
N ILE A 74 -5.68 10.92 -2.20
CA ILE A 74 -6.79 10.81 -1.25
C ILE A 74 -6.27 11.06 0.17
N ALA A 75 -5.17 10.45 0.60
CA ALA A 75 -4.63 10.68 1.93
C ALA A 75 -4.18 12.14 2.14
N GLU A 76 -3.49 12.72 1.16
CA GLU A 76 -3.09 14.15 1.17
C GLU A 76 -4.30 15.08 1.28
N ALA A 77 -5.39 14.79 0.55
CA ALA A 77 -6.64 15.56 0.64
C ALA A 77 -7.32 15.46 2.01
N HIS A 78 -6.99 14.45 2.82
CA HIS A 78 -7.43 14.29 4.21
C HIS A 78 -6.34 14.71 5.20
N GLY A 79 -5.37 15.54 4.77
CA GLY A 79 -4.32 16.09 5.63
C GLY A 79 -3.28 15.07 6.09
N GLY A 80 -3.22 13.89 5.47
CA GLY A 80 -2.30 12.82 5.84
C GLY A 80 -1.36 12.44 4.70
N SER A 81 -0.87 11.19 4.71
CA SER A 81 0.13 10.70 3.76
C SER A 81 0.02 9.20 3.53
N VAL A 82 0.72 8.72 2.50
CA VAL A 82 0.90 7.29 2.21
C VAL A 82 2.37 7.06 1.92
N GLU A 83 2.98 6.13 2.64
CA GLU A 83 4.40 5.85 2.53
C GLU A 83 4.67 4.34 2.50
N LEU A 84 5.70 3.94 1.77
CA LEU A 84 6.22 2.57 1.85
C LEU A 84 7.14 2.47 3.09
N LEU A 85 6.91 1.47 3.92
CA LEU A 85 7.77 1.19 5.07
C LEU A 85 9.06 0.51 4.61
N ASP A 86 10.21 1.02 5.06
CA ASP A 86 11.51 0.43 4.80
C ASP A 86 11.91 -0.54 5.92
N GLU A 87 11.09 -1.57 6.12
CA GLU A 87 11.32 -2.62 7.11
C GLU A 87 11.67 -3.96 6.46
N LYS A 88 12.03 -4.96 7.27
CA LYS A 88 12.22 -6.36 6.84
C LYS A 88 10.96 -7.00 6.23
N ARG A 89 9.82 -6.29 6.28
CA ARG A 89 8.49 -6.70 5.85
C ARG A 89 8.00 -5.69 4.82
N LYS A 90 7.36 -6.15 3.75
CA LYS A 90 6.69 -5.25 2.81
C LYS A 90 5.44 -4.70 3.47
N GLY A 91 5.40 -3.39 3.64
CA GLY A 91 4.23 -2.74 4.21
C GLY A 91 4.12 -1.27 3.85
N PHE A 92 2.91 -0.73 4.01
CA PHE A 92 2.58 0.66 3.76
C PHE A 92 2.01 1.29 5.02
N GLU A 93 2.42 2.51 5.31
CA GLU A 93 1.77 3.38 6.28
C GLU A 93 0.81 4.33 5.55
N ILE A 94 -0.41 4.43 6.08
CA ILE A 94 -1.42 5.40 5.66
C ILE A 94 -1.74 6.26 6.88
N LYS A 95 -1.47 7.55 6.77
CA LYS A 95 -1.88 8.57 7.75
C LYS A 95 -3.08 9.33 7.22
N LEU A 96 -4.04 9.63 8.08
CA LEU A 96 -5.16 10.56 7.84
C LEU A 96 -5.27 11.48 9.05
N ALA A 97 -5.43 12.79 8.84
CA ALA A 97 -5.62 13.72 9.95
C ALA A 97 -6.90 13.40 10.73
N LEU A 98 -6.87 13.69 12.03
CA LEU A 98 -8.03 13.56 12.93
C LEU A 98 -9.14 14.58 12.67
#